data_AF-A0AAV4GJ93-F1
#
_entry.id   AF-A0AAV4GJ93-F1
#
_cell.length_a   1.000
_cell.length_b   1.000
_cell.length_c   1.000
_cell.angle_alpha   90.00
_cell.angle_beta   90.00
_cell.angle_gamma   90.00
#
_symmetry.space_group_name_H-M   'P 1'
#
loop_
_entity.id
_entity.type
_entity.pdbx_description
1 polymer ?
#
loop_
_entity_poly.entity_id
_entity_poly.type
_entity_poly.pdbx_seq_one_letter_code
_entity_poly.pdbx_strand_id
1 'polypeptide(L)'
;MFCGDTAEHELLSDIIFHNISKFLIDNRSMCGRIKDNLSPSKVLKDECVLSIHQHITTSLQRLPRSLNAPFVDRVFCGFRYDAFHKSMLYRLLTLLAPLDDNQLQALAEVGICFQVSLHSYDEARVGHFRLCDGYNRPNETVVTFFTPNREDVQTRGKRLQSILGQVSATPDIVTVCRSVRDGYTPRTHFRQIENLILDALKNRYSRSRGEGIQIMYDRDLLGGKDGWWHRHTCSEQV
;
A
#
# COMPACT_ATOMS: atom_id res chain seq x y z
N MET A 1 5.22 8.12 13.04
CA MET A 1 3.97 8.92 12.96
C MET A 1 2.78 7.98 12.99
N PHE A 2 2.80 6.95 12.15
CA PHE A 2 1.80 5.88 12.09
C PHE A 2 2.15 4.75 13.08
N CYS A 3 1.15 4.18 13.76
CA CYS A 3 1.30 3.01 14.64
C CYS A 3 0.07 2.06 14.58
N GLY A 4 -0.58 2.00 13.43
CA GLY A 4 -1.67 1.05 13.20
C GLY A 4 -1.31 -0.40 13.52
N ASP A 5 -2.33 -1.19 13.84
CA ASP A 5 -2.23 -2.60 14.22
C ASP A 5 -3.13 -3.54 13.41
N THR A 6 -3.85 -3.03 12.40
CA THR A 6 -4.71 -3.82 11.49
C THR A 6 -4.41 -3.51 10.03
N ALA A 7 -4.89 -4.35 9.11
CA ALA A 7 -4.69 -4.18 7.67
C ALA A 7 -5.35 -2.89 7.16
N GLU A 8 -6.50 -2.53 7.76
CA GLU A 8 -7.18 -1.28 7.47
C GLU A 8 -6.37 -0.08 7.99
N HIS A 9 -5.69 -0.19 9.14
CA HIS A 9 -4.82 0.89 9.61
C HIS A 9 -3.59 1.08 8.70
N GLU A 10 -3.06 -0.02 8.15
CA GLU A 10 -2.00 0.01 7.14
C GLU A 10 -2.45 0.78 5.89
N LEU A 11 -3.63 0.43 5.37
CA LEU A 11 -4.24 1.08 4.21
C LEU A 11 -4.48 2.58 4.46
N LEU A 12 -5.04 2.94 5.63
CA LEU A 12 -5.25 4.34 5.97
C LEU A 12 -3.95 5.13 6.09
N SER A 13 -2.91 4.53 6.68
CA SER A 13 -1.60 5.16 6.79
C SER A 13 -1.03 5.48 5.41
N ASP A 14 -1.16 4.55 4.47
CA ASP A 14 -0.72 4.75 3.08
C ASP A 14 -1.54 5.83 2.35
N ILE A 15 -2.86 5.87 2.53
CA ILE A 15 -3.72 6.93 1.99
C ILE A 15 -3.28 8.31 2.52
N ILE A 16 -3.02 8.42 3.82
CA ILE A 16 -2.56 9.68 4.44
C ILE A 16 -1.19 10.07 3.88
N PHE A 17 -0.26 9.13 3.77
CA PHE A 17 1.07 9.36 3.21
C PHE A 17 1.01 9.81 1.74
N HIS A 18 0.14 9.19 0.94
CA HIS A 18 -0.11 9.59 -0.44
C HIS A 18 -0.64 11.03 -0.51
N ASN A 19 -1.63 11.36 0.31
CA ASN A 19 -2.22 12.70 0.36
C ASN A 19 -1.20 13.77 0.79
N ILE A 20 -0.33 13.47 1.75
CA ILE A 20 0.77 14.37 2.15
C ILE A 20 1.70 14.61 0.95
N SER A 21 2.11 13.56 0.26
CA SER A 21 3.00 13.66 -0.90
C SER A 21 2.39 14.48 -2.04
N LYS A 22 1.10 14.23 -2.36
CA LYS A 22 0.35 15.01 -3.35
C LYS A 22 0.20 16.47 -2.96
N PHE A 23 -0.15 16.72 -1.71
CA PHE A 23 -0.27 18.09 -1.20
C PHE A 23 1.04 18.86 -1.37
N LEU A 24 2.19 18.24 -1.06
CA LEU A 24 3.50 18.87 -1.21
C LEU A 24 3.83 19.23 -2.65
N ILE A 25 3.45 18.38 -3.62
CA ILE A 25 3.58 18.65 -5.05
C ILE A 25 2.71 19.86 -5.42
N ASP A 26 1.43 19.84 -5.04
CA ASP A 26 0.46 20.88 -5.43
C ASP A 26 0.75 22.24 -4.76
N ASN A 27 1.46 22.25 -3.62
CA ASN A 27 1.67 23.43 -2.78
C ASN A 27 3.16 23.76 -2.58
N ARG A 28 3.99 23.54 -3.60
CA ARG A 28 5.45 23.75 -3.53
C ARG A 28 5.88 25.13 -3.08
N SER A 29 5.20 26.18 -3.53
CA SER A 29 5.52 27.56 -3.17
C SER A 29 5.39 27.81 -1.66
N MET A 30 4.42 27.16 -1.02
CA MET A 30 4.17 27.24 0.42
C MET A 30 5.11 26.31 1.22
N CYS A 31 5.26 25.06 0.78
CA CYS A 31 5.96 24.03 1.55
C CYS A 31 7.45 23.87 1.23
N GLY A 32 7.98 24.50 0.16
CA GLY A 32 9.39 24.37 -0.24
C GLY A 32 10.40 25.04 0.70
N ARG A 33 9.96 25.68 1.78
CA ARG A 33 10.80 26.45 2.72
C ARG A 33 10.71 25.96 4.16
N ILE A 34 10.26 24.73 4.39
CA ILE A 34 10.25 24.15 5.73
C ILE A 34 11.69 24.14 6.24
N LYS A 35 11.98 25.03 7.20
CA LYS A 35 13.31 25.15 7.80
C LYS A 35 13.56 23.95 8.68
N ASP A 36 14.77 23.43 8.72
CA ASP A 36 15.15 22.45 9.73
C ASP A 36 15.17 23.10 11.12
N ASN A 37 14.82 22.32 12.15
CA ASN A 37 14.96 22.68 13.57
C ASN A 37 14.14 23.89 14.07
N LEU A 38 12.88 24.03 13.65
CA LEU A 38 11.96 24.99 14.31
C LEU A 38 11.65 24.57 15.75
N SER A 39 11.51 25.56 16.64
CA SER A 39 10.98 25.33 17.99
C SER A 39 9.53 24.83 17.92
N PRO A 40 9.05 24.04 18.90
CA PRO A 40 7.67 23.53 18.89
C PRO A 40 6.61 24.63 18.71
N SER A 41 6.80 25.79 19.34
CA SER A 41 5.92 26.95 19.19
C SER A 41 5.87 27.56 17.78
N LYS A 42 6.96 27.43 17.00
CA LYS A 42 7.03 27.87 15.61
C LYS A 42 6.42 26.83 14.67
N VAL A 43 6.62 25.55 14.94
CA VAL A 43 5.98 24.44 14.19
C VAL A 43 4.45 24.57 14.22
N LEU A 44 3.88 24.91 15.37
CA LEU A 44 2.42 25.10 15.52
C LEU A 44 1.85 26.29 14.73
N LYS A 45 2.72 27.18 14.23
CA LYS A 45 2.36 28.37 13.45
C LYS A 45 2.82 28.28 12.01
N ASP A 46 3.46 27.18 11.62
CA ASP A 46 3.94 26.99 10.26
C ASP A 46 2.76 26.76 9.30
N GLU A 47 2.68 27.60 8.27
CA GLU A 47 1.54 27.63 7.34
C GLU A 47 1.39 26.32 6.56
N CYS A 48 2.52 25.70 6.16
CA CYS A 48 2.49 24.41 5.48
C CYS A 48 1.99 23.31 6.42
N VAL A 49 2.48 23.26 7.66
CA VAL A 49 2.04 22.28 8.67
C VAL A 49 0.54 22.40 8.95
N LEU A 50 0.04 23.62 9.16
CA LEU A 50 -1.38 23.87 9.42
C LEU A 50 -2.26 23.46 8.24
N SER A 51 -1.88 23.86 7.03
CA SER A 51 -2.63 23.55 5.80
C SER A 51 -2.64 22.05 5.51
N ILE A 52 -1.52 21.35 5.68
CA ILE A 52 -1.47 19.88 5.55
C ILE A 52 -2.32 19.20 6.61
N HIS A 53 -2.23 19.63 7.87
CA HIS A 53 -3.04 19.05 8.93
C HIS A 53 -4.55 19.18 8.64
N GLN A 54 -4.98 20.35 8.16
CA GLN A 54 -6.37 20.58 7.74
C GLN A 54 -6.76 19.74 6.52
N HIS A 55 -5.85 19.62 5.54
CA HIS A 55 -6.06 18.79 4.36
C HIS A 55 -6.25 17.31 4.73
N ILE A 56 -5.35 16.75 5.55
CA ILE A 56 -5.45 15.37 6.05
C ILE A 56 -6.76 15.17 6.80
N THR A 57 -7.10 16.07 7.73
CA THR A 57 -8.34 16.00 8.51
C THR A 57 -9.58 15.97 7.60
N THR A 58 -9.61 16.83 6.58
CA THR A 58 -10.72 16.89 5.62
C THR A 58 -10.80 15.62 4.77
N SER A 59 -9.65 15.10 4.31
CA SER A 59 -9.59 13.86 3.53
C SER A 59 -10.04 12.66 4.35
N LEU A 60 -9.71 12.59 5.63
CA LEU A 60 -10.16 11.53 6.54
C LEU A 60 -11.68 11.58 6.79
N GLN A 61 -12.26 12.78 6.89
CA GLN A 61 -13.71 12.94 7.04
C GLN A 61 -14.53 12.47 5.83
N ARG A 62 -13.90 12.34 4.66
CA ARG A 62 -14.55 11.85 3.43
C ARG A 62 -14.52 10.33 3.31
N LEU A 63 -13.80 9.64 4.18
CA LEU A 63 -13.73 8.18 4.15
C LEU A 63 -15.08 7.55 4.54
N PRO A 64 -15.43 6.37 3.99
CA PRO A 64 -16.62 5.64 4.36
C PRO A 64 -16.76 5.47 5.88
N ARG A 65 -18.00 5.56 6.40
CA ARG A 65 -18.29 5.41 7.83
C ARG A 65 -17.83 4.08 8.45
N SER A 66 -17.61 3.04 7.63
CA SER A 66 -17.01 1.78 8.08
C SER A 66 -15.60 1.98 8.67
N LEU A 67 -14.91 3.05 8.28
CA LEU A 67 -13.64 3.52 8.82
C LEU A 67 -13.91 4.61 9.89
N ASN A 68 -14.51 4.21 11.02
CA ASN A 68 -14.97 5.10 12.09
C ASN A 68 -13.86 6.04 12.66
N ALA A 69 -14.24 7.19 13.26
CA ALA A 69 -13.30 8.12 13.92
C ALA A 69 -12.35 7.48 14.97
N PRO A 70 -12.82 6.66 15.94
CA PRO A 70 -11.93 5.95 16.88
C PRO A 70 -11.03 4.90 16.23
N PHE A 71 -11.29 4.54 14.97
CA PHE A 71 -10.42 3.70 14.17
C PHE A 71 -9.31 4.55 13.50
N VAL A 72 -9.66 5.71 12.96
CA VAL A 72 -8.67 6.69 12.43
C VAL A 72 -7.71 7.19 13.51
N ASP A 73 -8.18 7.42 14.74
CA ASP A 73 -7.33 7.86 15.86
C ASP A 73 -6.26 6.84 16.26
N ARG A 74 -6.41 5.57 15.86
CA ARG A 74 -5.45 4.48 16.08
C ARG A 74 -4.46 4.29 14.94
N VAL A 75 -4.67 4.94 13.80
CA VAL A 75 -3.72 4.97 12.67
C VAL A 75 -2.44 5.70 13.08
N PHE A 76 -2.60 6.83 13.77
CA PHE A 76 -1.50 7.56 14.34
C PHE A 76 -1.09 6.94 15.67
N CYS A 77 0.20 7.02 15.99
CA CYS A 77 0.67 6.64 17.30
C CYS A 77 -0.06 7.44 18.39
N GLY A 78 -0.58 6.72 19.40
CA GLY A 78 -1.35 7.30 20.48
C GLY A 78 -0.52 8.29 21.29
N PHE A 79 -0.64 9.57 20.95
CA PHE A 79 -0.01 10.65 21.68
C PHE A 79 -1.08 11.47 22.38
N ARG A 80 -0.87 11.74 23.68
CA ARG A 80 -1.85 12.43 24.52
C ARG A 80 -2.07 13.91 24.16
N TYR A 81 -1.33 14.47 23.18
CA TYR A 81 -1.33 15.90 22.87
C TYR A 81 -1.21 16.19 21.36
N ASP A 82 -2.12 17.03 20.83
CA ASP A 82 -2.13 17.53 19.43
C ASP A 82 -0.78 18.15 18.99
N ALA A 83 -0.11 18.85 19.91
CA ALA A 83 1.20 19.45 19.65
C ALA A 83 2.27 18.42 19.26
N PHE A 84 2.16 17.19 19.78
CA PHE A 84 3.08 16.12 19.43
C PHE A 84 2.80 15.57 18.02
N HIS A 85 1.52 15.42 17.65
CA HIS A 85 1.13 15.01 16.30
C HIS A 85 1.67 16.00 15.25
N LYS A 86 1.46 17.30 15.47
CA LYS A 86 2.00 18.36 14.60
C LYS A 86 3.52 18.36 14.54
N SER A 87 4.21 18.04 15.64
CA SER A 87 5.66 17.87 15.65
C SER A 87 6.14 16.68 14.82
N MET A 88 5.44 15.54 14.88
CA MET A 88 5.74 14.36 14.06
C MET A 88 5.44 14.58 12.58
N LEU A 89 4.33 15.24 12.27
CA LEU A 89 4.00 15.67 10.92
C LEU A 89 5.10 16.58 10.39
N TYR A 90 5.50 17.61 11.14
CA TYR A 90 6.58 18.49 10.75
C TYR A 90 7.91 17.76 10.49
N ARG A 91 8.29 16.79 11.32
CA ARG A 91 9.46 15.93 11.07
C ARG A 91 9.35 15.12 9.77
N LEU A 92 8.16 14.63 9.44
CA LEU A 92 7.93 13.97 8.15
C LEU A 92 8.07 14.98 7.00
N LEU A 93 7.51 16.18 7.15
CA LEU A 93 7.59 17.22 6.12
C LEU A 93 9.01 17.72 5.91
N THR A 94 9.86 17.82 6.94
CA THR A 94 11.29 18.15 6.77
C THR A 94 12.04 17.11 5.94
N LEU A 95 11.59 15.85 5.94
CA LEU A 95 12.18 14.79 5.10
C LEU A 95 11.65 14.83 3.66
N LEU A 96 10.38 15.19 3.47
CA LEU A 96 9.72 15.14 2.16
C LEU A 96 9.86 16.44 1.36
N ALA A 97 9.82 17.60 2.02
CA ALA A 97 9.86 18.91 1.36
C ALA A 97 11.12 19.17 0.50
N PRO A 98 12.31 18.65 0.83
CA PRO A 98 13.49 18.81 -0.01
C PRO A 98 13.48 17.99 -1.31
N LEU A 99 12.66 16.94 -1.38
CA LEU A 99 12.55 16.08 -2.56
C LEU A 99 11.96 16.87 -3.72
N ASP A 100 12.22 16.47 -4.97
CA ASP A 100 11.56 17.02 -6.15
C ASP A 100 10.20 16.35 -6.42
N ASP A 101 9.45 16.85 -7.42
CA ASP A 101 8.10 16.34 -7.71
C ASP A 101 8.10 14.91 -8.26
N ASN A 102 9.15 14.51 -8.99
CA ASN A 102 9.28 13.12 -9.47
C ASN A 102 9.57 12.18 -8.31
N GLN A 103 10.42 12.59 -7.37
CA GLN A 103 10.74 11.84 -6.16
C GLN A 103 9.52 11.70 -5.25
N LEU A 104 8.75 12.79 -5.04
CA LEU A 104 7.50 12.73 -4.30
C LEU A 104 6.46 11.85 -4.99
N GLN A 105 6.36 11.92 -6.32
CA GLN A 105 5.45 11.08 -7.09
C GLN A 105 5.85 9.60 -6.98
N ALA A 106 7.13 9.29 -7.03
CA ALA A 106 7.65 7.93 -6.82
C ALA A 106 7.35 7.43 -5.40
N LEU A 107 7.54 8.25 -4.37
CA LEU A 107 7.17 7.90 -2.99
C LEU A 107 5.66 7.68 -2.84
N ALA A 108 4.84 8.52 -3.46
CA ALA A 108 3.38 8.39 -3.45
C ALA A 108 2.91 7.11 -4.16
N GLU A 109 3.64 6.67 -5.18
CA GLU A 109 3.39 5.41 -5.89
C GLU A 109 3.84 4.19 -5.08
N VAL A 110 5.07 4.25 -4.51
CA VAL A 110 5.67 3.20 -3.68
C VAL A 110 4.91 3.01 -2.37
N GLY A 111 4.39 4.08 -1.78
CA GLY A 111 3.58 4.02 -0.56
C GLY A 111 4.32 3.54 0.68
N ILE A 112 3.56 3.35 1.75
CA ILE A 112 4.03 2.78 3.03
C ILE A 112 3.21 1.57 3.44
N CYS A 113 3.83 0.66 4.18
CA CYS A 113 3.26 -0.57 4.69
C CYS A 113 3.96 -0.96 5.98
N PHE A 114 3.37 -1.92 6.69
CA PHE A 114 4.05 -2.59 7.78
C PHE A 114 5.32 -3.27 7.28
N GLN A 115 6.34 -3.26 8.15
CA GLN A 115 7.61 -3.91 7.89
C GLN A 115 7.47 -5.42 7.70
N VAL A 116 6.46 -6.04 8.31
CA VAL A 116 6.13 -7.46 8.25
C VAL A 116 4.61 -7.64 8.11
N SER A 117 4.14 -8.76 7.57
CA SER A 117 2.70 -9.07 7.55
C SER A 117 2.15 -9.30 8.93
N LEU A 118 0.91 -8.87 9.13
CA LEU A 118 0.12 -9.14 10.33
C LEU A 118 0.02 -10.64 10.65
N HIS A 119 -0.02 -11.51 9.65
CA HIS A 119 -0.09 -12.98 9.88
C HIS A 119 1.21 -13.62 10.34
N SER A 120 2.36 -12.97 10.15
CA SER A 120 3.70 -13.52 10.45
C SER A 120 4.36 -12.81 11.63
N TYR A 121 3.53 -12.35 12.56
CA TYR A 121 3.85 -11.24 13.44
C TYR A 121 4.04 -11.66 14.91
N ASP A 122 4.93 -10.96 15.62
CA ASP A 122 5.19 -11.05 17.07
C ASP A 122 4.93 -9.66 17.68
N GLU A 123 4.11 -9.57 18.74
CA GLU A 123 3.52 -8.37 19.35
C GLU A 123 4.48 -7.18 19.56
N ALA A 124 5.80 -7.41 19.65
CA ALA A 124 6.82 -6.40 19.88
C ALA A 124 7.17 -5.45 18.70
N ARG A 125 6.62 -5.62 17.50
CA ARG A 125 6.94 -4.86 16.27
C ARG A 125 5.75 -4.10 15.59
N VAL A 126 4.67 -3.77 16.32
CA VAL A 126 3.40 -3.33 15.72
C VAL A 126 3.63 -1.90 15.29
N GLY A 127 3.20 -1.56 14.08
CA GLY A 127 3.28 -0.17 13.63
C GLY A 127 4.68 0.29 13.20
N HIS A 128 5.63 -0.61 12.95
CA HIS A 128 6.84 -0.23 12.22
C HIS A 128 6.53 -0.13 10.73
N PHE A 129 6.16 1.08 10.30
CA PHE A 129 5.97 1.40 8.89
C PHE A 129 7.30 1.60 8.18
N ARG A 130 7.36 1.15 6.92
CA ARG A 130 8.45 1.37 5.97
C ARG A 130 7.88 1.78 4.62
N LEU A 131 8.75 2.23 3.72
CA LEU A 131 8.40 2.25 2.29
C LEU A 131 8.14 0.83 1.81
N CYS A 132 7.12 0.66 0.96
CA CYS A 132 6.85 -0.66 0.34
C CYS A 132 7.76 -0.91 -0.87
N ASP A 133 9.05 -0.69 -0.73
CA ASP A 133 10.01 -0.84 -1.81
C ASP A 133 10.39 -2.30 -2.14
N GLY A 134 9.83 -3.28 -1.42
CA GLY A 134 10.20 -4.69 -1.57
C GLY A 134 11.15 -5.14 -0.47
N TYR A 135 11.05 -6.41 -0.04
CA TYR A 135 12.05 -6.98 0.87
C TYR A 135 13.36 -7.25 0.14
N ASN A 136 13.25 -7.64 -1.13
CA ASN A 136 14.40 -7.74 -2.01
C ASN A 136 14.85 -6.34 -2.37
N ARG A 137 16.16 -6.04 -2.23
CA ARG A 137 16.81 -4.84 -2.78
C ARG A 137 18.05 -5.19 -3.60
N PRO A 138 18.35 -4.46 -4.69
CA PRO A 138 19.52 -4.75 -5.52
C PRO A 138 20.79 -4.73 -4.67
N ASN A 139 21.61 -5.78 -4.77
CA ASN A 139 22.85 -5.97 -4.00
C ASN A 139 22.68 -6.21 -2.48
N GLU A 140 21.46 -6.27 -1.96
CA GLU A 140 21.19 -6.60 -0.55
C GLU A 140 20.58 -7.99 -0.38
N THR A 141 20.03 -8.59 -1.44
CA THR A 141 19.49 -9.96 -1.41
C THR A 141 20.09 -10.86 -2.48
N VAL A 142 20.08 -12.18 -2.20
CA VAL A 142 20.55 -13.24 -3.11
C VAL A 142 19.65 -13.38 -4.34
N VAL A 143 18.48 -12.73 -4.35
CA VAL A 143 17.49 -12.83 -5.41
C VAL A 143 17.83 -11.87 -6.54
N THR A 144 18.00 -12.40 -7.75
CA THR A 144 18.17 -11.59 -8.96
C THR A 144 16.92 -10.75 -9.22
N PHE A 145 17.10 -9.45 -9.39
CA PHE A 145 16.03 -8.54 -9.78
C PHE A 145 15.57 -8.83 -11.20
N PHE A 146 14.29 -9.14 -11.35
CA PHE A 146 13.67 -9.31 -12.66
C PHE A 146 12.40 -8.47 -12.72
N THR A 147 12.44 -7.44 -13.56
CA THR A 147 11.25 -6.65 -13.90
C THR A 147 10.71 -7.19 -15.22
N PRO A 148 9.66 -8.04 -15.21
CA PRO A 148 9.13 -8.60 -16.43
C PRO A 148 8.52 -7.51 -17.31
N ASN A 149 8.62 -7.70 -18.62
CA ASN A 149 7.80 -6.95 -19.56
C ASN A 149 6.47 -7.69 -19.84
N ARG A 150 5.62 -7.10 -20.70
CA ARG A 150 4.32 -7.67 -21.05
C ARG A 150 4.43 -9.04 -21.74
N GLU A 151 5.43 -9.24 -22.58
CA GLU A 151 5.68 -10.50 -23.30
C GLU A 151 6.10 -11.62 -22.34
N ASP A 152 6.95 -11.31 -21.35
CA ASP A 152 7.35 -12.23 -20.30
C ASP A 152 6.12 -12.74 -19.52
N VAL A 153 5.24 -11.82 -19.13
CA VAL A 153 4.00 -12.14 -18.41
C VAL A 153 3.10 -13.05 -19.25
N GLN A 154 2.91 -12.75 -20.53
CA GLN A 154 2.11 -13.58 -21.44
C GLN A 154 2.72 -14.98 -21.65
N THR A 155 4.04 -15.04 -21.86
CA THR A 155 4.76 -16.30 -22.06
C THR A 155 4.66 -17.18 -20.82
N ARG A 156 4.83 -16.61 -19.62
CA ARG A 156 4.65 -17.33 -18.36
C ARG A 156 3.19 -17.77 -18.15
N GLY A 157 2.22 -16.95 -18.55
CA GLY A 157 0.80 -17.33 -18.55
C GLY A 157 0.49 -18.55 -19.43
N LYS A 158 1.03 -18.60 -20.66
CA LYS A 158 0.92 -19.77 -21.54
C LYS A 158 1.56 -21.02 -20.93
N ARG A 159 2.73 -20.87 -20.30
CA ARG A 159 3.41 -21.98 -19.59
C ARG A 159 2.56 -22.50 -18.43
N LEU A 160 1.94 -21.62 -17.63
CA LEU A 160 1.03 -22.01 -16.56
C LEU A 160 -0.15 -22.83 -17.11
N GLN A 161 -0.78 -22.39 -18.20
CA GLN A 161 -1.86 -23.15 -18.84
C GLN A 161 -1.41 -24.54 -19.27
N SER A 162 -0.21 -24.66 -19.85
CA SER A 162 0.37 -25.95 -20.23
C SER A 162 0.60 -26.86 -19.03
N ILE A 163 1.16 -26.33 -17.94
CA ILE A 163 1.38 -27.09 -16.68
C ILE A 163 0.04 -27.58 -16.13
N LEU A 164 -0.96 -26.70 -16.00
CA LEU A 164 -2.29 -27.06 -15.49
C LEU A 164 -3.00 -28.09 -16.39
N GLY A 165 -2.74 -28.06 -17.70
CA GLY A 165 -3.22 -29.06 -18.65
C GLY A 165 -2.66 -30.47 -18.41
N GLN A 166 -1.47 -30.57 -17.80
CA GLN A 166 -0.84 -31.86 -17.46
C GLN A 166 -1.26 -32.37 -16.07
N VAL A 167 -1.84 -31.51 -15.22
CA VAL A 167 -2.35 -31.92 -13.91
C VAL A 167 -3.66 -32.70 -14.11
N SER A 168 -3.63 -34.00 -13.83
CA SER A 168 -4.79 -34.89 -13.98
C SER A 168 -5.85 -34.67 -12.89
N ALA A 169 -5.42 -34.38 -11.66
CA ALA A 169 -6.31 -34.16 -10.53
C ALA A 169 -7.00 -32.79 -10.59
N THR A 170 -8.25 -32.74 -10.14
CA THR A 170 -8.98 -31.49 -9.93
C THR A 170 -8.93 -31.15 -8.44
N PRO A 171 -8.18 -30.11 -8.03
CA PRO A 171 -8.11 -29.72 -6.63
C PRO A 171 -9.44 -29.15 -6.14
N ASP A 172 -9.74 -29.34 -4.85
CA ASP A 172 -10.90 -28.71 -4.21
C ASP A 172 -10.70 -27.23 -3.95
N ILE A 173 -9.46 -26.85 -3.63
CA ILE A 173 -9.06 -25.48 -3.30
C ILE A 173 -7.76 -25.17 -4.02
N VAL A 174 -7.68 -23.98 -4.61
CA VAL A 174 -6.45 -23.40 -5.16
C VAL A 174 -6.19 -22.09 -4.45
N THR A 175 -5.04 -21.98 -3.77
CA THR A 175 -4.60 -20.74 -3.15
C THR A 175 -3.61 -20.04 -4.09
N VAL A 176 -3.89 -18.77 -4.41
CA VAL A 176 -3.01 -17.93 -5.22
C VAL A 176 -2.48 -16.81 -4.34
N CYS A 177 -1.18 -16.81 -4.09
CA CYS A 177 -0.53 -15.77 -3.31
C CYS A 177 0.03 -14.69 -4.24
N ARG A 178 -0.32 -13.42 -3.98
CA ARG A 178 0.34 -12.26 -4.58
C ARG A 178 1.07 -11.50 -3.48
N SER A 179 2.35 -11.19 -3.69
CA SER A 179 3.12 -10.38 -2.74
C SER A 179 3.76 -9.20 -3.48
N VAL A 180 3.00 -8.11 -3.53
CA VAL A 180 3.50 -6.81 -4.00
C VAL A 180 4.47 -6.22 -2.98
N ARG A 181 4.20 -6.42 -1.67
CA ARG A 181 5.02 -5.90 -0.58
C ARG A 181 6.44 -6.46 -0.59
N ASP A 182 6.60 -7.76 -0.83
CA ASP A 182 7.92 -8.39 -0.79
C ASP A 182 8.64 -8.32 -2.16
N GLY A 183 7.96 -7.77 -3.18
CA GLY A 183 8.50 -7.58 -4.52
C GLY A 183 8.38 -8.79 -5.46
N TYR A 184 7.66 -9.85 -5.06
CA TYR A 184 7.44 -11.02 -5.91
C TYR A 184 6.43 -10.78 -7.03
N THR A 185 5.50 -9.84 -6.84
CA THR A 185 4.51 -9.46 -7.84
C THR A 185 4.79 -8.04 -8.36
N PRO A 186 5.20 -7.87 -9.63
CA PRO A 186 5.47 -6.56 -10.21
C PRO A 186 4.20 -5.68 -10.20
N ARG A 187 4.30 -4.48 -9.63
CA ARG A 187 3.19 -3.53 -9.51
C ARG A 187 2.51 -3.25 -10.85
N THR A 188 3.29 -2.97 -11.89
CA THR A 188 2.79 -2.63 -13.22
C THR A 188 2.00 -3.75 -13.89
N HIS A 189 2.22 -5.01 -13.48
CA HIS A 189 1.65 -6.19 -14.14
C HIS A 189 0.73 -7.03 -13.26
N PHE A 190 0.53 -6.71 -11.98
CA PHE A 190 -0.17 -7.62 -11.05
C PHE A 190 -1.57 -8.00 -11.53
N ARG A 191 -2.38 -7.05 -12.05
CA ARG A 191 -3.73 -7.33 -12.56
C ARG A 191 -3.70 -8.26 -13.78
N GLN A 192 -2.74 -8.03 -14.66
CA GLN A 192 -2.56 -8.88 -15.84
C GLN A 192 -2.17 -10.31 -15.41
N ILE A 193 -1.27 -10.44 -14.45
CA ILE A 193 -0.83 -11.72 -13.90
C ILE A 193 -2.01 -12.44 -13.24
N GLU A 194 -2.76 -11.75 -12.39
CA GLU A 194 -3.94 -12.29 -11.70
C GLU A 194 -5.00 -12.78 -12.70
N ASN A 195 -5.36 -11.96 -13.69
CA ASN A 195 -6.29 -12.35 -14.74
C ASN A 195 -5.82 -13.58 -15.52
N LEU A 196 -4.54 -13.64 -15.89
CA LEU A 196 -3.99 -14.81 -16.59
C LEU A 196 -4.07 -16.09 -15.74
N ILE A 197 -3.82 -16.00 -14.43
CA ILE A 197 -3.95 -17.14 -13.51
C ILE A 197 -5.42 -17.56 -13.41
N LEU A 198 -6.33 -16.62 -13.16
CA LEU A 198 -7.76 -16.89 -13.02
C LEU A 198 -8.35 -17.50 -14.30
N ASP A 199 -7.98 -16.98 -15.47
CA ASP A 199 -8.41 -17.51 -16.77
C ASP A 199 -7.86 -18.92 -17.00
N ALA A 200 -6.60 -19.17 -16.66
CA ALA A 200 -6.00 -20.50 -16.77
C ALA A 200 -6.73 -21.52 -15.88
N LEU A 201 -7.04 -21.15 -14.64
CA LEU A 201 -7.80 -21.99 -13.71
C LEU A 201 -9.23 -22.24 -14.21
N LYS A 202 -9.95 -21.19 -14.59
CA LYS A 202 -11.33 -21.29 -15.12
C LYS A 202 -11.39 -22.19 -16.35
N ASN A 203 -10.47 -22.01 -17.29
CA ASN A 203 -10.42 -22.82 -18.50
C ASN A 203 -10.15 -24.30 -18.20
N ARG A 204 -9.34 -24.58 -17.17
CA ARG A 204 -8.98 -25.95 -16.80
C ARG A 204 -10.07 -26.67 -15.98
N TYR A 205 -10.70 -25.98 -15.04
CA TYR A 205 -11.52 -26.63 -13.99
C TYR A 205 -13.02 -26.27 -14.01
N SER A 206 -13.45 -25.19 -14.66
CA SER A 206 -14.89 -24.85 -14.73
C SER A 206 -15.70 -25.90 -15.52
N ARG A 207 -15.09 -26.58 -16.49
CA ARG A 207 -15.76 -27.62 -17.28
C ARG A 207 -15.94 -28.94 -16.52
N SER A 208 -15.08 -29.23 -15.54
CA SER A 208 -15.10 -30.51 -14.82
C SER A 208 -16.14 -30.59 -13.70
N ARG A 209 -16.66 -29.46 -13.21
CA ARG A 209 -17.55 -29.43 -12.03
C ARG A 209 -19.00 -29.02 -12.32
N GLY A 210 -19.33 -28.63 -13.56
CA GLY A 210 -20.68 -28.13 -13.90
C GLY A 210 -21.04 -26.76 -13.28
N GLU A 211 -20.27 -26.33 -12.29
CA GLU A 211 -20.33 -25.03 -11.62
C GLU A 211 -19.04 -24.23 -11.88
N GLY A 212 -19.16 -22.91 -11.95
CA GLY A 212 -18.02 -22.01 -12.14
C GLY A 212 -17.08 -21.98 -10.92
N ILE A 213 -15.81 -21.64 -11.11
CA ILE A 213 -14.88 -21.42 -10.01
C ILE A 213 -15.34 -20.22 -9.18
N GLN A 214 -15.59 -20.45 -7.88
CA GLN A 214 -15.79 -19.39 -6.91
C GLN A 214 -14.45 -18.75 -6.54
N ILE A 215 -14.38 -17.43 -6.63
CA ILE A 215 -13.19 -16.65 -6.26
C ILE A 215 -13.44 -15.97 -4.93
N MET A 216 -12.54 -16.16 -3.97
CA MET A 216 -12.55 -15.48 -2.68
C MET A 216 -11.24 -14.73 -2.51
N TYR A 217 -11.33 -13.42 -2.26
CA TYR A 217 -10.17 -12.59 -1.94
C TYR A 217 -9.95 -12.61 -0.43
N ASP A 218 -8.69 -12.67 -0.04
CA ASP A 218 -8.29 -12.46 1.35
C ASP A 218 -8.61 -11.01 1.75
N ARG A 219 -9.22 -10.85 2.93
CA ARG A 219 -9.68 -9.56 3.46
C ARG A 219 -8.52 -8.66 3.83
N ASP A 220 -7.39 -9.26 4.18
CA ASP A 220 -6.18 -8.56 4.62
C ASP A 220 -5.24 -8.26 3.43
N LEU A 221 -5.71 -8.43 2.18
CA LEU A 221 -4.97 -8.00 1.00
C LEU A 221 -4.79 -6.49 1.02
N LEU A 222 -3.53 -6.05 1.03
CA LEU A 222 -3.18 -4.64 0.92
C LEU A 222 -3.70 -4.05 -0.41
N GLY A 223 -4.63 -3.10 -0.31
CA GLY A 223 -5.37 -2.53 -1.45
C GLY A 223 -6.61 -3.32 -1.89
N GLY A 224 -7.04 -4.33 -1.10
CA GLY A 224 -8.23 -5.13 -1.35
C GLY A 224 -8.23 -5.88 -2.68
N LYS A 225 -9.41 -6.30 -3.16
CA LYS A 225 -9.56 -6.98 -4.45
C LYS A 225 -8.96 -6.19 -5.62
N ASP A 226 -9.12 -4.87 -5.59
CA ASP A 226 -8.66 -3.98 -6.64
C ASP A 226 -7.13 -3.81 -6.66
N GLY A 227 -6.46 -4.11 -5.56
CA GLY A 227 -5.00 -4.16 -5.43
C GLY A 227 -4.31 -2.79 -5.45
N TRP A 228 -2.99 -2.80 -5.67
CA TRP A 228 -2.11 -1.66 -5.36
C TRP A 228 -2.49 -0.35 -6.07
N TRP A 229 -2.88 -0.38 -7.33
CA TRP A 229 -3.16 0.84 -8.12
C TRP A 229 -4.40 1.60 -7.66
N HIS A 230 -5.35 0.90 -7.04
CA HIS A 230 -6.64 1.46 -6.64
C HIS A 230 -6.79 1.55 -5.11
N ARG A 231 -5.70 1.34 -4.36
CA ARG A 231 -5.71 1.38 -2.90
C ARG A 231 -6.07 2.75 -2.32
N HIS A 232 -5.97 3.82 -3.11
CA HIS A 232 -6.34 5.19 -2.72
C HIS A 232 -7.78 5.55 -3.11
N THR A 233 -8.43 4.74 -3.95
CA THR A 233 -9.84 4.89 -4.28
C THR A 233 -10.62 3.91 -3.41
N CYS A 234 -11.39 4.41 -2.44
CA CYS A 234 -12.25 3.56 -1.63
C CYS A 234 -13.34 2.92 -2.52
N SER A 235 -13.08 1.73 -3.06
CA SER A 235 -14.13 0.86 -3.55
C SER A 235 -14.71 0.11 -2.36
N GLU A 236 -16.04 0.06 -2.26
CA GLU A 236 -16.71 -0.69 -1.21
C GLU A 236 -16.23 -2.15 -1.23
N GLN A 237 -15.69 -2.59 -0.08
CA GLN A 237 -15.38 -3.98 0.17
C GLN A 237 -16.70 -4.74 0.32
N VAL A 238 -17.23 -5.21 -0.80
CA VAL A 238 -18.19 -6.31 -0.90
C VAL A 238 -17.51 -7.48 -1.56
#